data_AF-A0A498S3R1-F1
#
_entry.id   AF-A0A498S3R1-F1
#
_cell.length_a   1.000
_cell.length_b   1.000
_cell.length_c   1.000
_cell.angle_alpha   90.00
_cell.angle_beta   90.00
_cell.angle_gamma   90.00
#
_symmetry.space_group_name_H-M   'P 1'
#
loop_
_entity.id
_entity.type
_entity.pdbx_description
1 polymer ?
#
loop_
_entity_poly.entity_id
_entity_poly.type
_entity_poly.pdbx_seq_one_letter_code
_entity_poly.pdbx_strand_id
1 'polypeptide(L)'
;MSNGTKAKIARMAFVFVYGTLKRGEPNASIMADLITGMQRFIGTGKTVNAYPLIIASEYNIPFCLNKPGIGNRINGELYEVDEQKLEVLDEFEGHPTFYRRQLEEVEMDHSGTVVTAWIYMLSKWTPNLLQSSTEYLEMYNSNGSHNRPYIKSSSIRRLRMELLKPISTVYSAIYSRKARGNWY
;
A
#
# COMPACT_ATOMS: atom_id res chain seq x y z
N MET A 1 35.44 -4.57 -36.46
CA MET A 1 34.12 -5.00 -35.95
C MET A 1 34.07 -4.68 -34.46
N SER A 2 33.50 -3.53 -34.08
CA SER A 2 33.38 -3.13 -32.67
C SER A 2 32.05 -3.63 -32.12
N ASN A 3 32.11 -4.64 -31.24
CA ASN A 3 30.96 -5.07 -30.43
C ASN A 3 30.66 -3.98 -29.39
N GLY A 4 29.84 -3.00 -29.79
CA GLY A 4 29.26 -2.03 -28.87
C GLY A 4 28.08 -2.65 -28.13
N THR A 5 28.34 -3.36 -27.03
CA THR A 5 27.29 -3.68 -26.07
C THR A 5 26.79 -2.36 -25.49
N LYS A 6 25.70 -1.81 -26.03
CA LYS A 6 24.97 -0.72 -25.39
C LYS A 6 24.52 -1.22 -24.02
N ALA A 7 25.11 -0.73 -22.95
CA ALA A 7 24.62 -0.97 -21.60
C ALA A 7 23.13 -0.57 -21.55
N LYS A 8 22.24 -1.50 -21.19
CA LYS A 8 20.83 -1.19 -20.94
C LYS A 8 20.83 -0.22 -19.74
N ILE A 9 20.47 1.04 -19.96
CA ILE A 9 20.31 2.00 -18.86
C ILE A 9 19.21 1.43 -17.97
N ALA A 10 19.57 1.09 -16.73
CA ALA A 10 18.59 0.64 -15.74
C ALA A 10 17.61 1.80 -15.50
N ARG A 11 16.31 1.55 -15.71
CA ARG A 11 15.27 2.51 -15.37
C ARG A 11 15.11 2.52 -13.86
N MET A 12 15.33 3.69 -13.27
CA MET A 12 15.08 3.93 -11.86
C MET A 12 13.73 4.62 -11.67
N ALA A 13 13.07 4.31 -10.57
CA ALA A 13 11.79 4.91 -10.18
C ALA A 13 11.83 5.33 -8.72
N PHE A 14 11.19 6.45 -8.39
CA PHE A 14 10.93 6.81 -7.01
C PHE A 14 9.65 6.13 -6.53
N VAL A 15 9.70 5.49 -5.36
CA VAL A 15 8.57 4.85 -4.68
C VAL A 15 8.49 5.40 -3.26
N PHE A 16 7.31 5.87 -2.88
CA PHE A 16 7.01 6.33 -1.55
C PHE A 16 6.19 5.28 -0.80
N VAL A 17 6.71 4.81 0.34
CA VAL A 17 6.08 3.80 1.18
C VAL A 17 5.60 4.42 2.49
N TYR A 18 4.32 4.21 2.82
CA TYR A 18 3.69 4.74 4.03
C TYR A 18 3.35 3.66 5.06
N GLY A 19 3.21 2.41 4.61
CA GLY A 19 2.67 1.28 5.37
C GLY A 19 3.73 0.26 5.76
N THR A 20 3.41 -1.02 5.61
CA THR A 20 4.20 -2.15 6.13
C THR A 20 5.59 -2.33 5.53
N LEU A 21 5.89 -1.65 4.42
CA LEU A 21 7.19 -1.70 3.73
C LEU A 21 8.24 -0.74 4.31
N LYS A 22 7.84 0.20 5.18
CA LYS A 22 8.78 1.12 5.85
C LYS A 22 9.77 0.36 6.72
N ARG A 23 10.94 0.95 7.00
CA ARG A 23 11.89 0.40 7.97
C ARG A 23 11.24 0.24 9.35
N GLY A 24 11.52 -0.89 9.99
CA GLY A 24 10.93 -1.25 11.29
C GLY A 24 9.52 -1.85 11.20
N GLU A 25 8.89 -1.85 10.02
CA GLU A 25 7.57 -2.44 9.81
C GLU A 25 7.63 -3.91 9.37
N PRO A 26 6.53 -4.68 9.49
CA PRO A 26 6.54 -6.13 9.31
C PRO A 26 7.01 -6.66 7.95
N ASN A 27 6.93 -5.85 6.88
CA ASN A 27 7.31 -6.24 5.53
C ASN A 27 8.54 -5.48 5.01
N ALA A 28 9.30 -4.81 5.89
CA ALA A 28 10.50 -4.05 5.53
C ALA A 28 11.56 -4.88 4.77
N SER A 29 11.63 -6.19 5.03
CA SER A 29 12.60 -7.08 4.38
C SER A 29 12.40 -7.17 2.86
N ILE A 30 11.18 -6.98 2.35
CA ILE A 30 10.89 -7.00 0.91
C ILE A 30 11.54 -5.82 0.20
N MET A 31 11.47 -4.63 0.82
CA MET A 31 12.18 -3.47 0.31
C MET A 31 13.70 -3.71 0.40
N ALA A 32 14.20 -4.15 1.55
CA ALA A 32 15.63 -4.28 1.84
C ALA A 32 16.37 -5.38 1.06
N ASP A 33 15.68 -6.41 0.57
CA ASP A 33 16.30 -7.56 -0.09
C ASP A 33 16.91 -7.20 -1.45
N LEU A 34 18.24 -7.18 -1.56
CA LEU A 34 18.95 -6.83 -2.79
C LEU A 34 18.93 -7.93 -3.86
N ILE A 35 18.52 -9.17 -3.52
CA ILE A 35 18.33 -10.26 -4.49
C ILE A 35 17.13 -9.95 -5.40
N THR A 36 16.13 -9.26 -4.86
CA THR A 36 14.90 -8.90 -5.56
C THR A 36 14.95 -7.54 -6.26
N GLY A 37 16.16 -7.00 -6.49
CA GLY A 37 16.42 -5.73 -7.17
C GLY A 37 17.04 -4.67 -6.25
N MET A 38 17.61 -3.64 -6.86
CA MET A 38 18.29 -2.56 -6.15
C MET A 38 17.29 -1.56 -5.54
N GLN A 39 17.64 -1.04 -4.37
CA GLN A 39 16.97 0.10 -3.76
C GLN A 39 17.97 1.03 -3.09
N ARG A 40 17.61 2.30 -3.01
CA ARG A 40 18.34 3.33 -2.28
C ARG A 40 17.36 4.19 -1.50
N PHE A 41 17.50 4.20 -0.17
CA PHE A 41 16.77 5.13 0.69
C PHE A 41 17.20 6.57 0.40
N ILE A 42 16.23 7.43 0.11
CA ILE A 42 16.45 8.85 -0.21
C ILE A 42 16.22 9.73 1.02
N GLY A 43 15.16 9.44 1.77
CA GLY A 43 14.79 10.23 2.95
C GLY A 43 13.35 9.98 3.39
N THR A 44 12.94 10.67 4.45
CA THR A 44 11.55 10.75 4.86
C THR A 44 10.88 11.95 4.22
N GLY A 45 9.56 11.88 4.12
CA GLY A 45 8.74 12.97 3.62
C GLY A 45 7.27 12.69 3.85
N LYS A 46 6.45 13.60 3.33
CA LYS A 46 5.00 13.51 3.43
C LYS A 46 4.31 13.88 2.11
N THR A 47 3.18 13.25 1.83
CA THR A 47 2.39 13.60 0.65
C THR A 47 2.04 15.08 0.65
N VAL A 48 2.04 15.74 -0.52
CA VAL A 48 1.58 17.13 -0.66
C VAL A 48 0.07 17.19 -0.41
N ASN A 49 -0.68 16.33 -1.09
CA ASN A 49 -2.12 16.17 -0.87
C ASN A 49 -2.41 15.40 0.43
N ALA A 50 -3.54 15.72 1.06
CA ALA A 50 -4.09 14.93 2.14
C ALA A 50 -4.83 13.69 1.60
N TYR A 51 -4.67 12.57 2.30
CA TYR A 51 -5.33 11.30 1.97
C TYR A 51 -5.86 10.59 3.23
N PRO A 52 -6.96 9.82 3.12
CA PRO A 52 -7.40 8.95 4.20
C PRO A 52 -6.44 7.75 4.30
N LEU A 53 -5.58 7.75 5.31
CA LEU A 53 -4.83 6.57 5.74
C LEU A 53 -5.54 5.92 6.91
N ILE A 54 -5.96 4.67 6.77
CA ILE A 54 -6.69 3.94 7.79
C ILE A 54 -6.07 2.57 8.03
N ILE A 55 -6.31 2.00 9.21
CA ILE A 55 -6.11 0.57 9.45
C ILE A 55 -7.47 -0.10 9.47
N ALA A 56 -7.67 -1.12 8.64
CA ALA A 56 -8.93 -1.86 8.55
C ALA A 56 -8.71 -3.35 8.32
N SER A 57 -9.81 -4.10 8.23
CA SER A 57 -9.88 -5.57 8.13
C SER A 57 -9.45 -6.32 9.40
N GLU A 58 -9.71 -7.64 9.42
CA GLU A 58 -9.26 -8.56 10.47
C GLU A 58 -7.73 -8.69 10.55
N TYR A 59 -7.00 -8.27 9.51
CA TYR A 59 -5.53 -8.36 9.45
C TYR A 59 -4.83 -7.04 9.80
N ASN A 60 -5.58 -5.99 10.14
CA ASN A 60 -5.05 -4.66 10.48
C ASN A 60 -4.10 -4.11 9.40
N ILE A 61 -4.53 -4.17 8.13
CA ILE A 61 -3.75 -3.68 7.01
C ILE A 61 -3.91 -2.15 6.91
N PRO A 62 -2.80 -1.39 6.72
CA PRO A 62 -2.89 0.03 6.40
C PRO A 62 -3.36 0.23 4.95
N PHE A 63 -4.41 1.01 4.75
CA PHE A 63 -4.93 1.40 3.45
C PHE A 63 -4.83 2.91 3.28
N CYS A 64 -4.07 3.37 2.28
CA CYS A 64 -4.21 4.72 1.76
C CYS A 64 -5.30 4.73 0.68
N LEU A 65 -6.41 5.40 0.94
CA LEU A 65 -7.53 5.50 0.01
C LEU A 65 -7.24 6.60 -1.02
N ASN A 66 -7.40 6.32 -2.31
CA ASN A 66 -7.29 7.34 -3.35
C ASN A 66 -8.53 8.27 -3.31
N LYS A 67 -8.52 9.22 -2.37
CA LYS A 67 -9.52 10.26 -2.21
C LYS A 67 -8.81 11.55 -1.74
N PRO A 68 -8.15 12.28 -2.65
CA PRO A 68 -7.36 13.45 -2.31
C PRO A 68 -8.20 14.53 -1.63
N GLY A 69 -7.57 15.29 -0.73
CA GLY A 69 -8.18 16.41 0.00
C GLY A 69 -8.95 16.01 1.25
N ILE A 70 -8.94 14.73 1.64
CA ILE A 70 -9.56 14.23 2.88
C ILE A 70 -8.49 13.52 3.71
N GLY A 71 -8.59 13.58 5.03
CA GLY A 71 -7.63 12.96 5.92
C GLY A 71 -6.42 13.86 6.14
N ASN A 72 -5.24 13.28 6.11
CA ASN A 72 -4.01 13.97 6.49
C ASN A 72 -2.95 13.84 5.40
N ARG A 73 -1.93 14.69 5.47
CA ARG A 73 -0.68 14.47 4.74
C ARG A 73 0.01 13.24 5.34
N ILE A 74 0.29 12.24 4.51
CA ILE A 74 0.76 10.95 4.98
C ILE A 74 2.28 10.97 5.06
N ASN A 75 2.83 10.63 6.23
CA ASN A 75 4.27 10.47 6.45
C ASN A 75 4.76 9.09 6.00
N GLY A 76 5.94 9.07 5.37
CA GLY A 76 6.52 7.85 4.83
C GLY A 76 7.99 8.01 4.44
N GLU A 77 8.46 7.02 3.69
CA GLU A 77 9.84 6.91 3.25
C GLU A 77 9.91 6.88 1.72
N LEU A 78 10.85 7.66 1.16
CA LEU A 78 11.12 7.70 -0.27
C LEU A 78 12.32 6.81 -0.61
N TYR A 79 12.14 5.94 -1.60
CA TYR A 79 13.15 5.06 -2.15
C TYR A 79 13.31 5.30 -3.64
N GLU A 80 14.54 5.25 -4.14
CA GLU A 80 14.83 5.01 -5.54
C GLU A 80 15.01 3.51 -5.74
N VAL A 81 14.31 2.92 -6.71
CA VAL A 81 14.33 1.47 -6.99
C VAL A 81 14.55 1.21 -8.46
N ASP A 82 15.17 0.08 -8.79
CA ASP A 82 15.25 -0.37 -10.19
C ASP A 82 13.95 -1.03 -10.67
N GLU A 83 13.88 -1.31 -11.98
CA GLU A 83 12.73 -1.94 -12.62
C GLU A 83 12.39 -3.31 -11.99
N GLN A 84 13.40 -4.12 -11.63
CA GLN A 84 13.20 -5.42 -11.00
C GLN A 84 12.54 -5.30 -9.63
N LYS A 85 13.04 -4.40 -8.78
CA LYS A 85 12.46 -4.13 -7.46
C LYS A 85 11.04 -3.60 -7.60
N LEU A 86 10.78 -2.74 -8.58
CA LEU A 86 9.45 -2.20 -8.82
C LEU A 86 8.43 -3.28 -9.19
N GLU A 87 8.81 -4.26 -10.03
CA GLU A 87 7.97 -5.41 -10.37
C GLU A 87 7.65 -6.28 -9.15
N VAL A 88 8.64 -6.51 -8.28
CA VAL A 88 8.45 -7.26 -7.03
C VAL A 88 7.48 -6.54 -6.09
N LEU A 89 7.57 -5.21 -6.01
CA LEU A 89 6.63 -4.40 -5.24
C LEU A 89 5.21 -4.43 -5.85
N ASP A 90 5.10 -4.38 -7.18
CA ASP A 90 3.81 -4.48 -7.89
C ASP A 90 3.12 -5.82 -7.58
N GLU A 91 3.85 -6.94 -7.66
CA GLU A 91 3.34 -8.26 -7.30
C GLU A 91 2.96 -8.33 -5.82
N PHE A 92 3.85 -7.86 -4.95
CA PHE A 92 3.63 -7.87 -3.51
C PHE A 92 2.37 -7.11 -3.14
N GLU A 93 2.12 -5.93 -3.72
CA GLU A 93 0.95 -5.09 -3.44
C GLU A 93 -0.30 -5.51 -4.24
N GLY A 94 -0.18 -6.50 -5.13
CA GLY A 94 -1.28 -6.98 -5.95
C GLY A 94 -1.74 -5.98 -7.02
N HIS A 95 -0.83 -5.14 -7.51
CA HIS A 95 -1.06 -4.21 -8.60
C HIS A 95 -1.43 -4.95 -9.91
N PRO A 96 -2.38 -4.45 -10.72
CA PRO A 96 -3.27 -3.29 -10.54
C PRO A 96 -4.62 -3.63 -9.90
N THR A 97 -4.76 -4.82 -9.32
CA THR A 97 -6.05 -5.33 -8.85
C THR A 97 -6.38 -4.85 -7.44
N PHE A 98 -5.51 -5.11 -6.46
CA PHE A 98 -5.72 -4.79 -5.05
C PHE A 98 -5.35 -3.34 -4.75
N TYR A 99 -4.06 -3.03 -4.78
CA TYR A 99 -3.60 -1.65 -4.86
C TYR A 99 -3.39 -1.22 -6.30
N ARG A 100 -3.50 0.08 -6.55
CA ARG A 100 -3.09 0.69 -7.80
C ARG A 100 -1.94 1.65 -7.53
N ARG A 101 -0.85 1.49 -8.29
CA ARG A 101 0.29 2.39 -8.27
C ARG A 101 -0.09 3.69 -8.99
N GLN A 102 0.14 4.82 -8.34
CA GLN A 102 -0.19 6.17 -8.82
C GLN A 102 0.96 7.12 -8.54
N LEU A 103 1.19 8.08 -9.44
CA LEU A 103 2.18 9.14 -9.23
C LEU A 103 1.57 10.20 -8.33
N GLU A 104 2.25 10.49 -7.23
CA GLU A 104 1.86 11.48 -6.25
C GLU A 104 3.05 12.35 -5.89
N GLU A 105 2.77 13.58 -5.46
CA GLU A 105 3.80 14.51 -4.99
C GLU A 105 4.10 14.31 -3.51
N VAL A 106 5.39 14.23 -3.19
CA VAL A 106 5.92 14.07 -1.83
C VAL A 106 6.84 15.23 -1.53
N GLU A 107 6.57 15.95 -0.43
CA GLU A 107 7.46 16.96 0.12
C GLU A 107 8.49 16.28 1.04
N MET A 108 9.78 16.40 0.71
CA MET A 108 10.89 15.81 1.47
C MET A 108 11.16 16.59 2.76
N ASP A 109 11.28 15.92 3.89
CA ASP A 109 11.43 16.58 5.19
C ASP A 109 12.74 17.38 5.32
N HIS A 110 13.82 16.88 4.68
CA HIS A 110 15.15 17.46 4.82
C HIS A 110 15.40 18.70 3.95
N SER A 111 14.59 18.92 2.90
CA SER A 111 14.81 20.03 1.95
C SER A 111 13.56 20.80 1.57
N GLY A 112 12.36 20.32 1.90
CA GLY A 112 11.10 20.87 1.39
C GLY A 112 10.91 20.66 -0.11
N THR A 113 11.83 19.94 -0.77
CA THR A 113 11.72 19.66 -2.21
C THR A 113 10.56 18.72 -2.48
N VAL A 114 9.78 19.02 -3.51
CA VAL A 114 8.71 18.14 -3.97
C VAL A 114 9.25 17.16 -5.02
N VAL A 115 9.03 15.87 -4.78
CA VAL A 115 9.40 14.77 -5.67
C VAL A 115 8.14 14.02 -6.09
N THR A 116 7.98 13.76 -7.38
CA THR A 116 6.93 12.87 -7.87
C THR A 116 7.37 11.42 -7.68
N ALA A 117 6.58 10.63 -6.95
CA ALA A 117 6.88 9.25 -6.61
C ALA A 117 5.67 8.35 -6.80
N TRP A 118 5.92 7.07 -7.05
CA TRP A 118 4.88 6.06 -7.07
C TRP A 118 4.41 5.73 -5.64
N ILE A 119 3.10 5.72 -5.44
CA ILE A 119 2.43 5.25 -4.22
C ILE A 119 1.42 4.15 -4.57
N TYR A 120 1.33 3.12 -3.73
CA TYR A 120 0.29 2.09 -3.83
C TYR A 120 -0.96 2.51 -3.05
N MET A 121 -2.04 2.84 -3.76
CA MET A 121 -3.30 3.32 -3.18
C MET A 121 -4.47 2.39 -3.47
N LEU A 122 -5.40 2.28 -2.52
CA LEU A 122 -6.62 1.52 -2.68
C LEU A 122 -7.62 2.35 -3.49
N SER A 123 -7.70 2.05 -4.80
CA SER A 123 -8.54 2.80 -5.74
C SER A 123 -10.02 2.42 -5.68
N LYS A 124 -10.33 1.19 -5.26
CA LYS A 124 -11.70 0.67 -5.15
C LYS A 124 -11.96 0.21 -3.73
N TRP A 125 -12.93 0.82 -3.06
CA TRP A 125 -13.34 0.49 -1.70
C TRP A 125 -14.82 0.83 -1.50
N THR A 126 -15.43 0.25 -0.48
CA THR A 126 -16.83 0.53 -0.11
C THR A 126 -16.87 1.29 1.22
N PRO A 127 -17.88 2.15 1.47
CA PRO A 127 -18.00 2.87 2.74
C PRO A 127 -17.99 1.98 3.99
N ASN A 128 -18.39 0.71 3.87
CA ASN A 128 -18.31 -0.27 4.96
C ASN A 128 -16.89 -0.51 5.46
N LEU A 129 -15.85 -0.27 4.62
CA LEU A 129 -14.45 -0.34 5.04
C LEU A 129 -14.15 0.65 6.18
N LEU A 130 -14.83 1.80 6.20
CA LEU A 130 -14.64 2.84 7.21
C LEU A 130 -15.33 2.51 8.55
N GLN A 131 -16.36 1.66 8.54
CA GLN A 131 -17.12 1.36 9.76
C GLN A 131 -16.31 0.62 10.82
N SER A 132 -15.30 -0.14 10.39
CA SER A 132 -14.39 -0.90 11.26
C SER A 132 -12.95 -0.42 11.19
N SER A 133 -12.73 0.76 10.60
CA SER A 133 -11.39 1.32 10.49
C SER A 133 -11.00 2.14 11.72
N THR A 134 -9.71 2.45 11.82
CA THR A 134 -9.26 3.56 12.68
C THR A 134 -9.74 4.90 12.13
N GLU A 135 -9.52 5.96 12.91
CA GLU A 135 -9.47 7.32 12.38
C GLU A 135 -8.35 7.47 11.33
N TYR A 136 -8.36 8.62 10.64
CA TYR A 136 -7.35 8.94 9.64
C TYR A 136 -6.00 9.19 10.32
N LEU A 137 -5.02 8.37 9.97
CA LEU A 137 -3.68 8.42 10.52
C LEU A 137 -2.81 9.39 9.71
N GLU A 138 -1.88 10.06 10.37
CA GLU A 138 -0.79 10.78 9.70
C GLU A 138 0.38 9.84 9.38
N MET A 139 0.59 8.83 10.22
CA MET A 139 1.68 7.88 10.11
C MET A 139 1.21 6.52 10.60
N TYR A 140 1.40 5.49 9.77
CA TYR A 140 1.19 4.11 10.18
C TYR A 140 2.38 3.60 11.01
N ASN A 141 2.09 2.88 12.09
CA ASN A 141 3.05 2.06 12.83
C ASN A 141 2.32 0.79 13.29
N SER A 142 2.76 -0.42 12.94
CA SER A 142 2.08 -1.65 13.37
C SER A 142 1.82 -1.67 14.89
N ASN A 143 2.81 -1.27 15.69
CA ASN A 143 2.73 -1.24 17.15
C ASN A 143 2.37 0.16 17.69
N GLY A 144 1.65 0.95 16.89
CA GLY A 144 1.20 2.29 17.27
C GLY A 144 0.10 2.28 18.32
N SER A 145 -0.26 3.48 18.80
CA SER A 145 -1.25 3.73 19.85
C SER A 145 -2.67 3.27 19.51
N HIS A 146 -2.95 2.89 18.25
CA HIS A 146 -4.23 2.33 17.83
C HIS A 146 -4.45 0.88 18.31
N ASN A 147 -3.45 0.20 18.90
CA ASN A 147 -3.56 -1.18 19.40
C ASN A 147 -4.04 -2.19 18.34
N ARG A 148 -3.63 -1.99 17.09
CA ARG A 148 -4.01 -2.82 15.93
C ARG A 148 -2.75 -3.31 15.19
N PRO A 149 -1.98 -4.23 15.80
CA PRO A 149 -0.80 -4.79 15.16
C PRO A 149 -1.17 -5.53 13.88
N TYR A 150 -0.33 -5.38 12.86
CA TYR A 150 -0.44 -6.12 11.62
C TYR A 150 -0.42 -7.62 11.88
N ILE A 151 -1.39 -8.34 11.32
CA ILE A 151 -1.49 -9.78 11.48
C ILE A 151 -1.05 -10.46 10.19
N LYS A 152 0.13 -11.07 10.22
CA LYS A 152 0.64 -11.88 9.10
C LYS A 152 -0.22 -13.13 8.97
N SER A 153 -0.86 -13.34 7.84
CA SER A 153 -1.66 -14.53 7.57
C SER A 153 -1.52 -15.00 6.13
N SER A 154 -1.46 -16.32 5.93
CA SER A 154 -1.61 -16.95 4.62
C SER A 154 -2.97 -16.62 3.96
N SER A 155 -3.94 -16.20 4.77
CA SER A 155 -5.27 -15.76 4.33
C SER A 155 -5.33 -14.31 3.85
N ILE A 156 -4.25 -13.51 3.90
CA ILE A 156 -4.22 -12.19 3.24
C ILE A 156 -4.54 -12.33 1.75
N ARG A 157 -4.12 -13.44 1.12
CA ARG A 157 -4.53 -13.79 -0.25
C ARG A 157 -6.05 -13.94 -0.37
N ARG A 158 -6.71 -14.51 0.66
CA ARG A 158 -8.17 -14.63 0.75
C ARG A 158 -8.85 -13.28 0.93
N LEU A 159 -8.34 -12.41 1.81
CA LEU A 159 -8.85 -11.05 1.97
C LEU A 159 -8.76 -10.26 0.67
N ARG A 160 -7.61 -10.34 -0.04
CA ARG A 160 -7.46 -9.73 -1.36
C ARG A 160 -8.55 -10.21 -2.30
N MET A 161 -8.82 -11.51 -2.34
CA MET A 161 -9.93 -12.06 -3.14
C MET A 161 -11.31 -11.59 -2.67
N GLU A 162 -11.54 -11.37 -1.37
CA GLU A 162 -12.84 -10.92 -0.83
C GLU A 162 -13.10 -9.43 -1.06
N LEU A 163 -12.12 -8.56 -0.85
CA LEU A 163 -12.21 -7.12 -1.11
C LEU A 163 -12.32 -6.79 -2.61
N LEU A 164 -11.89 -7.70 -3.47
CA LEU A 164 -12.01 -7.58 -4.93
C LEU A 164 -13.32 -8.14 -5.51
N LYS A 165 -14.21 -8.72 -4.68
CA LYS A 165 -15.51 -9.20 -5.18
C LYS A 165 -16.38 -8.01 -5.61
N PRO A 166 -17.05 -8.11 -6.77
CA PRO A 166 -18.06 -7.12 -7.15
C PRO A 166 -19.13 -7.05 -6.05
N ILE A 167 -19.64 -5.84 -5.79
CA ILE A 167 -20.63 -5.56 -4.72
C ILE A 167 -21.82 -6.54 -4.81
N SER A 168 -22.28 -6.87 -6.02
CA SER A 168 -23.36 -7.83 -6.28
C SER A 168 -23.13 -9.23 -5.70
N THR A 169 -21.87 -9.68 -5.62
CA THR A 169 -21.50 -11.04 -5.17
C THR A 169 -21.39 -11.13 -3.64
N VAL A 170 -21.09 -10.03 -2.96
CA VAL A 170 -21.04 -9.99 -1.49
C VAL A 170 -22.45 -10.03 -0.91
N TYR A 171 -23.41 -9.34 -1.54
CA TYR A 171 -24.81 -9.36 -1.12
C TYR A 171 -25.47 -10.74 -1.26
N SER A 172 -25.19 -11.49 -2.33
CA SER A 172 -25.74 -12.84 -2.51
C SER A 172 -25.20 -13.86 -1.50
N ALA A 173 -23.93 -13.74 -1.10
CA ALA A 173 -23.31 -14.60 -0.08
C ALA A 173 -23.84 -14.34 1.34
N ILE A 174 -24.17 -13.09 1.67
CA ILE A 174 -24.79 -12.73 2.96
C ILE A 174 -26.24 -13.21 3.03
N TYR A 175 -27.02 -13.05 1.95
CA TYR A 175 -28.40 -13.55 1.89
C TYR A 175 -28.49 -15.07 1.95
N SER A 176 -27.57 -15.78 1.27
CA SER A 176 -27.52 -17.26 1.30
C SER A 176 -26.97 -17.83 2.61
N ARG A 177 -26.34 -17.03 3.48
CA ARG A 177 -26.05 -17.42 4.87
C ARG A 177 -27.24 -17.18 5.80
N LYS A 178 -28.00 -16.09 5.62
CA LYS A 178 -29.26 -15.87 6.36
C LYS A 178 -30.34 -16.90 6.01
N ALA A 179 -30.39 -17.38 4.77
CA ALA A 179 -31.31 -18.44 4.35
C ALA A 179 -30.97 -19.85 4.87
N ARG A 180 -29.80 -20.05 5.49
CA ARG A 180 -29.38 -21.33 6.09
C ARG A 180 -29.57 -21.40 7.60
N GLY A 181 -30.00 -20.31 8.24
CA GLY A 181 -30.49 -20.33 9.62
C GLY A 181 -32.00 -20.56 9.62
N ASN A 182 -32.41 -21.81 9.43
CA ASN A 182 -33.80 -22.20 9.67
C ASN A 182 -34.06 -22.13 11.18
N TRP A 183 -35.00 -21.27 11.54
CA TRP A 183 -35.74 -21.36 12.79
C TRP A 183 -36.62 -22.60 12.74
N TYR A 184 -36.36 -23.56 13.62
CA TYR A 184 -37.35 -24.35 14.37
C TYR A 184 -36.71 -24.77 15.69
#